data_AF-A0A090CK13-F1
#
_entry.id   AF-A0A090CK13-F1
#
_cell.length_a   1.000
_cell.length_b   1.000
_cell.length_c   1.000
_cell.angle_alpha   90.00
_cell.angle_beta   90.00
_cell.angle_gamma   90.00
#
_symmetry.space_group_name_H-M   'P 1'
#
loop_
_entity.id
_entity.type
_entity.pdbx_description
1 polymer ?
#
loop_
_entity_poly.entity_id
_entity_poly.type
_entity_poly.pdbx_seq_one_letter_code
_entity_poly.pdbx_strand_id
1 'polypeptide(L)'
;MLLSRSVRLFCACLLVTALAQFVPLQDANLTTLNAAHDPNITISYKVPKGACKTAFDAQKQFSGWVNIPVEGRSTSLFFWFIEAREPTSTLTIWLNGGSGGSSMSGFWQENGPCEVVEKDKDHLEVKAREWGWDRASNMLYIDLVKFILSAPEFVILTKPAALSRLLLHHPHHQRQLRFLQRNNHLSS
;
A
#
# COMPACT_ATOMS: atom_id res chain seq x y z
N MET A 1 -4.36 18.73 -38.54
CA MET A 1 -4.25 19.52 -37.29
C MET A 1 -3.01 19.07 -36.53
N LEU A 2 -1.93 19.87 -36.55
CA LEU A 2 -0.69 19.57 -35.84
C LEU A 2 -0.78 20.18 -34.44
N LEU A 3 -0.79 19.36 -33.38
CA LEU A 3 -0.68 19.86 -32.00
C LEU A 3 0.61 20.68 -31.84
N SER A 4 0.48 21.87 -31.24
CA SER A 4 1.58 22.80 -30.93
C SER A 4 2.72 22.10 -30.17
N ARG A 5 3.97 22.46 -30.49
CA ARG A 5 5.18 21.93 -29.82
C ARG A 5 5.07 22.00 -28.30
N SER A 6 4.47 23.06 -27.77
CA SER A 6 4.27 23.25 -26.33
C SER A 6 3.33 22.21 -25.72
N VAL A 7 2.28 21.82 -26.45
CA VAL A 7 1.31 20.80 -26.00
C VAL A 7 1.93 19.40 -26.04
N ARG A 8 2.79 19.13 -27.03
CA ARG A 8 3.54 17.86 -27.11
C ARG A 8 4.55 17.73 -25.98
N LEU A 9 5.28 18.80 -25.66
CA LEU A 9 6.21 18.82 -24.52
C LEU A 9 5.49 18.61 -23.19
N PHE A 10 4.33 19.23 -23.00
CA PHE A 10 3.55 19.11 -21.77
C PHE A 10 2.99 17.69 -21.58
N CYS A 11 2.43 17.08 -22.63
CA CYS A 11 1.98 15.69 -22.58
C CYS A 11 3.13 14.70 -22.38
N ALA A 12 4.29 14.93 -23.01
CA ALA A 12 5.47 14.08 -22.81
C ALA A 12 5.99 14.15 -21.36
N CYS A 13 5.98 15.34 -20.75
CA CYS A 13 6.39 15.51 -19.36
C CYS A 13 5.44 14.79 -18.38
N LEU A 14 4.11 14.89 -18.61
CA LEU A 14 3.11 14.17 -17.83
C LEU A 14 3.27 12.64 -17.96
N LEU A 15 3.53 12.14 -19.17
CA LEU A 15 3.78 10.71 -19.42
C LEU A 15 5.06 10.20 -18.73
N VAL A 16 6.14 10.98 -18.72
CA VAL A 16 7.38 10.61 -18.02
C VAL A 16 7.17 10.58 -16.50
N THR A 17 6.43 11.54 -15.93
CA THR A 17 6.10 11.50 -14.49
C THR A 17 5.17 10.35 -14.11
N ALA A 18 4.33 9.89 -15.04
CA ALA A 18 3.42 8.76 -14.83
C ALA A 18 4.12 7.40 -14.85
N LEU A 19 5.25 7.27 -15.58
CA LEU A 19 6.05 6.05 -15.59
C LEU A 19 7.01 5.96 -14.40
N ALA A 20 7.50 7.09 -13.89
CA ALA A 20 8.42 7.13 -12.75
C ALA A 20 7.77 6.77 -11.38
N GLN A 21 6.44 6.84 -11.29
CA GLN A 21 5.69 6.54 -10.06
C GLN A 21 5.47 5.04 -9.83
N PHE A 22 5.82 4.19 -10.80
CA PHE A 22 5.80 2.74 -10.65
C PHE A 22 7.22 2.21 -10.79
N VAL A 23 7.89 1.96 -9.67
CA VAL A 23 9.15 1.19 -9.66
C VAL A 23 8.83 -0.18 -10.27
N PRO A 24 9.52 -0.61 -11.33
CA PRO A 24 9.33 -1.94 -11.88
C PRO A 24 9.59 -2.98 -10.78
N LEU A 25 8.65 -3.90 -10.56
CA LEU A 25 8.75 -4.95 -9.53
C LEU A 25 10.03 -5.78 -9.63
N GLN A 26 10.65 -5.79 -10.81
CA GLN A 26 11.89 -6.50 -11.14
C GLN A 26 13.09 -6.04 -10.28
N ASP A 27 13.15 -4.78 -9.84
CA ASP A 27 14.30 -4.21 -9.12
C ASP A 27 14.19 -4.34 -7.59
N ALA A 28 13.13 -4.97 -7.08
CA ALA A 28 12.80 -4.95 -5.66
C ALA A 28 13.53 -5.98 -4.78
N ASN A 29 14.45 -6.79 -5.35
CA ASN A 29 15.19 -7.88 -4.68
C ASN A 29 14.30 -8.72 -3.74
N LEU A 30 13.25 -9.31 -4.31
CA LEU A 30 12.24 -10.07 -3.56
C LEU A 30 12.67 -11.52 -3.38
N THR A 31 12.46 -12.06 -2.17
CA THR A 31 12.52 -13.50 -1.91
C THR A 31 11.21 -14.12 -2.37
N THR A 32 11.27 -15.08 -3.29
CA THR A 32 10.08 -15.78 -3.80
C THR A 32 10.08 -17.24 -3.36
N LEU A 33 8.96 -17.68 -2.81
CA LEU A 33 8.71 -19.04 -2.35
C LEU A 33 7.42 -19.56 -2.99
N ASN A 34 7.30 -20.87 -3.10
CA ASN A 34 6.02 -21.50 -3.45
C ASN A 34 5.23 -21.78 -2.18
N ALA A 35 3.90 -21.70 -2.25
CA ALA A 35 3.05 -22.05 -1.12
C ALA A 35 3.18 -23.55 -0.80
N ALA A 36 3.17 -23.88 0.50
CA ALA A 36 3.36 -25.25 0.95
C ALA A 36 2.28 -26.23 0.42
N HIS A 37 1.06 -25.75 0.24
CA HIS A 37 -0.09 -26.56 -0.17
C HIS A 37 -0.37 -26.54 -1.67
N ASP A 38 0.11 -25.53 -2.40
CA ASP A 38 -0.09 -25.41 -3.85
C ASP A 38 1.16 -24.81 -4.49
N PRO A 39 1.92 -25.59 -5.28
CA PRO A 39 3.14 -25.11 -5.91
C PRO A 39 2.89 -24.03 -6.97
N ASN A 40 1.65 -23.85 -7.44
CA ASN A 40 1.31 -22.81 -8.41
C ASN A 40 1.09 -21.44 -7.74
N ILE A 41 0.84 -21.41 -6.42
CA ILE A 41 0.74 -20.17 -5.65
C ILE A 41 2.15 -19.74 -5.27
N THR A 42 2.52 -18.50 -5.62
CA THR A 42 3.85 -17.94 -5.29
C THR A 42 3.71 -16.79 -4.30
N ILE A 43 4.64 -16.72 -3.37
CA ILE A 43 4.74 -15.67 -2.35
C ILE A 43 6.07 -14.96 -2.55
N SER A 44 6.03 -13.70 -2.96
CA SER A 44 7.21 -12.86 -3.16
C SER A 44 7.24 -11.77 -2.10
N TYR A 45 8.27 -11.73 -1.25
CA TYR A 45 8.33 -10.79 -0.12
C TYR A 45 9.73 -10.23 0.12
N LYS A 46 9.79 -9.16 0.91
CA LYS A 46 11.03 -8.60 1.45
C LYS A 46 10.83 -8.12 2.88
N VAL A 47 11.93 -7.86 3.57
CA VAL A 47 11.93 -7.12 4.83
C VAL A 47 11.97 -5.62 4.52
N PRO A 48 10.88 -4.86 4.73
CA PRO A 48 10.89 -3.43 4.45
C PRO A 48 11.85 -2.69 5.39
N LYS A 49 12.68 -1.81 4.83
CA LYS A 49 13.60 -0.95 5.58
C LYS A 49 13.03 0.46 5.64
N GLY A 50 12.89 1.02 6.84
CA GLY A 50 12.49 2.41 7.06
C GLY A 50 11.04 2.78 6.74
N ALA A 51 10.23 1.86 6.18
CA ALA A 51 8.84 2.16 5.84
C ALA A 51 7.97 2.30 7.09
N CYS A 52 8.07 1.36 8.03
CA CYS A 52 7.35 1.37 9.30
C CYS A 52 8.35 1.19 10.44
N LYS A 53 8.40 2.18 11.35
CA LYS A 53 9.20 2.12 12.58
C LYS A 53 8.39 1.42 13.66
N THR A 54 8.70 0.15 13.91
CA THR A 54 8.10 -0.70 14.95
C THR A 54 8.57 -0.30 16.35
N ALA A 55 7.98 -0.90 17.39
CA ALA A 55 8.34 -0.59 18.78
C ALA A 55 9.80 -0.99 19.10
N PHE A 56 10.28 -2.07 18.49
CA PHE A 56 11.65 -2.55 18.60
C PHE A 56 12.26 -2.76 17.22
N ASP A 57 13.55 -2.45 17.07
CA ASP A 57 14.29 -2.65 15.82
C ASP A 57 14.43 -4.14 15.46
N ALA A 58 14.37 -5.03 16.46
CA ALA A 58 14.43 -6.48 16.29
C ALA A 58 13.09 -7.11 15.87
N GLN A 59 11.98 -6.38 15.96
CA GLN A 59 10.65 -6.87 15.62
C GLN A 59 10.57 -7.11 14.11
N LYS A 60 10.32 -8.35 13.69
CA LYS A 60 10.35 -8.69 12.27
C LYS A 60 9.12 -8.15 11.55
N GLN A 61 9.35 -7.75 10.30
CA GLN A 61 8.28 -7.39 9.37
C GLN A 61 8.59 -7.91 7.99
N PHE A 62 7.55 -8.33 7.28
CA PHE A 62 7.62 -8.82 5.91
C PHE A 62 6.49 -8.20 5.10
N SER A 63 6.79 -7.71 3.90
CA SER A 63 5.76 -7.23 2.99
C SER A 63 6.01 -7.75 1.58
N GLY A 64 4.94 -7.98 0.85
CA GLY A 64 5.03 -8.70 -0.40
C GLY A 64 3.70 -8.98 -1.07
N TRP A 65 3.75 -9.91 -2.01
CA TRP A 65 2.63 -10.31 -2.86
C TRP A 65 2.44 -11.81 -2.78
N VAL A 66 1.18 -12.24 -2.73
CA VAL A 66 0.80 -13.62 -3.01
C VAL A 66 0.13 -13.64 -4.37
N ASN A 67 0.72 -14.37 -5.31
CA ASN A 67 0.17 -14.56 -6.64
C ASN A 67 -0.60 -15.88 -6.68
N ILE A 68 -1.90 -15.76 -6.96
CA ILE A 68 -2.83 -16.87 -7.05
C ILE A 68 -3.17 -17.04 -8.53
N PRO A 69 -2.78 -18.15 -9.16
CA PRO A 69 -3.19 -18.46 -10.52
C PRO A 69 -4.67 -18.80 -10.49
N VAL A 70 -5.44 -18.16 -11.36
CA VAL A 70 -6.86 -18.44 -11.54
C VAL A 70 -7.08 -18.63 -13.02
N GLU A 71 -7.93 -19.57 -13.42
CA GLU A 71 -8.11 -19.91 -14.84
C GLU A 71 -8.49 -18.65 -15.63
N GLY A 72 -7.65 -18.28 -16.60
CA GLY A 72 -7.82 -17.08 -17.43
C GLY A 72 -7.47 -15.74 -16.75
N ARG A 73 -7.03 -15.70 -15.49
CA ARG A 73 -6.63 -14.46 -14.79
C ARG A 73 -5.54 -14.69 -13.73
N SER A 74 -4.51 -13.86 -13.69
CA SER A 74 -3.63 -13.75 -12.53
C SER A 74 -4.25 -12.83 -11.48
N THR A 75 -4.44 -13.29 -10.25
CA THR A 75 -4.85 -12.46 -9.11
C THR A 75 -3.70 -12.38 -8.13
N SER A 76 -3.29 -11.17 -7.78
CA SER A 76 -2.28 -10.93 -6.76
C SER A 76 -2.91 -10.16 -5.60
N LEU A 77 -2.58 -10.55 -4.38
CA LEU A 77 -2.89 -9.81 -3.17
C LEU A 77 -1.60 -9.28 -2.55
N PHE A 78 -1.66 -8.09 -1.98
CA PHE A 78 -0.56 -7.53 -1.21
C PHE A 78 -0.73 -7.91 0.25
N PHE A 79 0.36 -8.15 0.96
CA PHE A 79 0.33 -8.38 2.40
C PHE A 79 1.43 -7.61 3.13
N TRP A 80 1.17 -7.33 4.41
CA TRP A 80 2.17 -6.86 5.35
C TRP A 80 2.01 -7.61 6.68
N PHE A 81 3.04 -8.35 7.05
CA PHE A 81 3.15 -9.06 8.31
C PHE A 81 4.04 -8.30 9.29
N ILE A 82 3.64 -8.28 10.56
CA ILE A 82 4.38 -7.71 11.69
C ILE A 82 4.38 -8.74 12.82
N GLU A 83 5.57 -9.10 13.31
CA GLU A 83 5.74 -9.96 14.49
C GLU A 83 5.21 -9.26 15.75
N ALA A 84 4.71 -10.00 16.73
CA ALA A 84 4.27 -9.41 17.98
C ALA A 84 5.45 -8.81 18.79
N ARG A 85 5.15 -7.84 19.65
CA ARG A 85 6.14 -7.25 20.59
C ARG A 85 6.58 -8.24 21.65
N GLU A 86 5.66 -9.07 22.09
CA GLU A 86 5.89 -10.15 23.06
C GLU A 86 5.74 -11.50 22.35
N PRO A 87 6.55 -12.52 22.69
CA PRO A 87 6.45 -13.83 22.08
C PRO A 87 5.04 -14.44 22.20
N THR A 88 4.41 -14.72 21.05
CA THR A 88 3.08 -15.31 20.98
C THR A 88 2.92 -16.15 19.72
N SER A 89 2.11 -17.21 19.80
CA SER A 89 1.68 -18.00 18.65
C SER A 89 0.39 -17.48 18.02
N THR A 90 -0.24 -16.46 18.61
CA THR A 90 -1.49 -15.89 18.08
C THR A 90 -1.20 -15.11 16.80
N LEU A 91 -2.03 -15.34 15.78
CA LEU A 91 -2.03 -14.61 14.52
C LEU A 91 -3.39 -13.93 14.35
N THR A 92 -3.36 -12.63 14.12
CA THR A 92 -4.55 -11.83 13.81
C THR A 92 -4.45 -11.37 12.36
N ILE A 93 -5.46 -11.73 11.57
CA ILE A 93 -5.61 -11.25 10.20
C ILE A 93 -6.51 -10.03 10.22
N TRP A 94 -6.04 -8.93 9.64
CA TRP A 94 -6.78 -7.69 9.53
C TRP A 94 -7.23 -7.43 8.09
N LEU A 95 -8.52 -7.17 7.95
CA LEU A 95 -9.19 -6.85 6.70
C LEU A 95 -10.03 -5.60 6.91
N ASN A 96 -9.73 -4.51 6.20
CA ASN A 96 -10.66 -3.38 6.14
C ASN A 96 -11.84 -3.73 5.22
N GLY A 97 -13.02 -3.22 5.57
CA GLY A 97 -14.25 -3.40 4.80
C GLY A 97 -14.52 -2.27 3.79
N GLY A 98 -15.71 -2.31 3.18
CA GLY A 98 -16.13 -1.38 2.13
C GLY A 98 -15.74 -1.86 0.72
N SER A 99 -16.43 -1.38 -0.31
CA SER A 99 -16.07 -1.68 -1.70
C SER A 99 -14.73 -1.02 -2.04
N GLY A 100 -13.65 -1.79 -2.01
CA GLY A 100 -12.30 -1.33 -2.28
C GLY A 100 -11.61 -0.56 -1.16
N GLY A 101 -12.00 -0.80 0.10
CA GLY A 101 -11.20 -0.37 1.24
C GLY A 101 -9.88 -1.15 1.31
N SER A 102 -8.76 -0.45 1.40
CA SER A 102 -7.44 -1.06 1.59
C SER A 102 -7.18 -1.33 3.07
N SER A 103 -6.74 -2.54 3.40
CA SER A 103 -6.27 -2.90 4.75
C SER A 103 -5.04 -2.12 5.21
N MET A 104 -4.38 -1.41 4.30
CA MET A 104 -3.32 -0.46 4.66
C MET A 104 -3.87 0.74 5.42
N SER A 105 -5.17 1.02 5.32
CA SER A 105 -5.82 2.03 6.17
C SER A 105 -5.74 1.63 7.64
N GLY A 106 -6.10 0.38 7.97
CA GLY A 106 -5.98 -0.14 9.33
C GLY A 106 -4.54 -0.18 9.82
N PHE A 107 -3.61 -0.57 8.93
CA PHE A 107 -2.18 -0.57 9.23
C PHE A 107 -1.68 0.82 9.66
N TRP A 108 -1.95 1.86 8.88
CA TRP A 108 -1.38 3.19 9.14
C TRP A 108 -2.17 4.01 10.16
N GLN A 109 -3.50 3.88 10.17
CA GLN A 109 -4.39 4.82 10.84
C GLN A 109 -5.11 4.24 12.04
N GLU A 110 -5.22 2.92 12.14
CA GLU A 110 -6.04 2.28 13.17
C GLU A 110 -5.16 1.54 14.17
N ASN A 111 -4.77 0.31 13.86
CA ASN A 111 -4.23 -0.63 14.84
C ASN A 111 -2.85 -1.20 14.49
N GLY A 112 -2.22 -0.73 13.40
CA GLY A 112 -0.88 -1.17 13.04
C GLY A 112 0.21 -0.73 14.01
N PRO A 113 1.42 -1.27 13.82
CA PRO A 113 2.52 -1.11 14.76
C PRO A 113 3.14 0.30 14.75
N CYS A 114 2.86 1.09 13.72
CA CYS A 114 3.38 2.42 13.53
C CYS A 114 2.29 3.37 13.05
N GLU A 115 2.57 4.67 13.19
CA GLU A 115 1.68 5.73 12.78
C GLU A 115 2.47 6.88 12.16
N VAL A 116 1.84 7.57 11.21
CA VAL A 116 2.38 8.79 10.61
C VAL A 116 1.95 9.97 11.46
N VAL A 117 2.91 10.72 11.97
CA VAL A 117 2.68 11.92 12.79
C VAL A 117 3.30 13.14 12.15
N GLU A 118 2.74 14.30 12.47
CA GLU A 118 3.34 15.60 12.14
C GLU A 118 4.45 15.90 13.15
N LYS A 119 5.68 15.98 12.65
CA LYS A 119 6.84 16.37 13.46
C LYS A 119 6.93 17.89 13.56
N ASP A 120 6.71 18.56 12.44
CA ASP A 120 6.57 20.01 12.31
C ASP A 120 5.69 20.35 11.09
N LYS A 121 5.47 21.65 10.84
CA LYS A 121 4.53 22.15 9.80
C LYS A 121 4.74 21.55 8.41
N ASP A 122 5.95 21.11 8.08
CA ASP A 122 6.29 20.59 6.76
C ASP A 122 6.90 19.19 6.77
N HIS A 123 7.06 18.56 7.94
CA HIS A 123 7.69 17.24 8.06
C HIS A 123 6.76 16.24 8.76
N LEU A 124 6.61 15.09 8.10
CA LEU A 124 5.91 13.92 8.62
C LEU A 124 6.94 12.88 9.05
N GLU A 125 6.69 12.25 10.18
CA GLU A 125 7.53 11.20 10.75
C GLU A 125 6.71 9.92 10.94
N VAL A 126 7.32 8.77 10.73
CA VAL A 126 6.74 7.48 11.12
C VAL A 126 7.32 7.08 12.46
N LYS A 127 6.47 6.88 13.46
CA LYS A 127 6.87 6.40 14.78
C LYS A 127 6.10 5.15 15.16
N ALA A 128 6.61 4.41 16.15
CA ALA A 128 5.89 3.29 16.72
C ALA A 128 4.58 3.77 17.37
N ARG A 129 3.48 3.08 17.10
CA ARG A 129 2.18 3.34 17.71
C ARG A 129 2.21 2.83 19.14
N GLU A 130 1.84 3.67 20.10
CA GLU A 130 1.80 3.23 21.49
C GLU A 130 0.82 2.08 21.69
N TRP A 131 -0.39 2.16 21.12
CA TRP A 131 -1.49 1.19 21.30
C TRP A 131 -1.74 0.31 20.06
N GLY A 132 -0.68 -0.16 19.40
CA GLY A 132 -0.79 -1.12 18.29
C GLY A 132 -1.22 -2.51 18.75
N TRP A 133 -1.96 -3.23 17.91
CA TRP A 133 -2.41 -4.60 18.19
C TRP A 133 -1.29 -5.63 18.15
N ASP A 134 -0.14 -5.26 17.59
CA ASP A 134 1.11 -6.01 17.66
C ASP A 134 1.61 -6.25 19.10
N ARG A 135 1.02 -5.59 20.10
CA ARG A 135 1.24 -5.91 21.53
C ARG A 135 0.73 -7.28 21.94
N ALA A 136 -0.30 -7.81 21.29
CA ALA A 136 -1.00 -9.03 21.72
C ALA A 136 -0.91 -10.19 20.72
N SER A 137 -0.60 -9.90 19.46
CA SER A 137 -0.69 -10.86 18.37
C SER A 137 0.28 -10.54 17.25
N ASN A 138 0.69 -11.55 16.50
CA ASN A 138 1.31 -11.33 15.20
C ASN A 138 0.25 -10.79 14.25
N MET A 139 0.53 -9.70 13.55
CA MET A 139 -0.46 -9.00 12.74
C MET A 139 -0.21 -9.25 11.25
N LEU A 140 -1.24 -9.67 10.52
CA LEU A 140 -1.20 -9.84 9.05
C LEU A 140 -2.28 -8.97 8.39
N TYR A 141 -1.85 -7.97 7.63
CA TYR A 141 -2.72 -7.09 6.87
C TYR A 141 -2.75 -7.54 5.41
N ILE A 142 -3.94 -7.67 4.82
CA ILE A 142 -4.11 -8.19 3.45
C ILE A 142 -4.90 -7.19 2.60
N ASP A 143 -4.36 -6.83 1.44
CA ASP A 143 -5.01 -5.94 0.48
C ASP A 143 -5.32 -6.68 -0.84
N LEU A 144 -6.58 -6.65 -1.25
CA LEU A 144 -7.09 -7.37 -2.41
C LEU A 144 -7.05 -6.46 -3.65
N VAL A 145 -5.85 -6.27 -4.18
CA VAL A 145 -5.53 -5.29 -5.23
C VAL A 145 -6.37 -5.43 -6.50
N LYS A 146 -6.89 -6.63 -6.82
CA LYS A 146 -7.62 -6.88 -8.07
C LYS A 146 -9.15 -6.88 -7.98
N PHE A 147 -9.74 -7.03 -6.80
CA PHE A 147 -11.20 -6.96 -6.66
C PHE A 147 -11.74 -5.53 -6.84
N ILE A 148 -10.93 -4.53 -6.53
CA ILE A 148 -11.26 -3.10 -6.65
C ILE A 148 -11.39 -2.66 -8.10
N LEU A 149 -10.57 -3.23 -8.98
CA LEU A 149 -10.51 -2.85 -10.40
C LEU A 149 -11.45 -3.67 -11.30
N SER A 150 -12.11 -4.71 -10.77
CA SER A 150 -12.93 -5.63 -11.56
C SER A 150 -14.41 -5.70 -11.16
N ALA A 151 -14.90 -4.82 -10.28
CA ALA A 151 -16.32 -4.74 -9.97
C ALA A 151 -17.06 -3.99 -11.10
N PRO A 152 -17.85 -4.67 -11.96
CA PRO A 152 -18.52 -4.04 -13.10
C PRO A 152 -19.58 -3.01 -12.69
N GLU A 153 -20.08 -3.03 -11.44
CA GLU A 153 -21.06 -2.05 -10.96
C GLU A 153 -20.49 -0.66 -10.65
N PHE A 154 -19.16 -0.50 -10.50
CA PHE A 154 -18.58 0.81 -10.12
C PHE A 154 -18.19 1.70 -11.32
N VAL A 155 -18.20 1.15 -12.54
CA VAL A 155 -17.75 1.86 -13.76
C VAL A 155 -18.73 2.95 -14.23
N ILE A 156 -19.97 3.00 -13.71
CA ILE A 156 -20.97 3.99 -14.15
C ILE A 156 -20.79 5.36 -13.47
N LEU A 157 -20.10 5.45 -12.33
CA LEU A 157 -19.96 6.72 -11.60
C LEU A 157 -18.71 7.54 -11.97
N THR A 158 -17.83 7.04 -12.83
CA THR A 158 -16.66 7.79 -13.34
C THR A 158 -16.96 8.52 -14.65
N LYS A 159 -18.15 9.11 -14.81
CA LYS A 159 -18.34 10.18 -15.80
C LYS A 159 -17.74 11.49 -15.24
N PRO A 160 -16.95 12.27 -16.00
CA PRO A 160 -16.07 13.31 -15.46
C PRO A 160 -16.78 14.57 -14.91
N ALA A 161 -18.10 14.59 -14.80
CA ALA A 161 -18.86 15.80 -14.47
C ALA A 161 -19.25 15.92 -12.98
N ALA A 162 -19.09 14.88 -12.16
CA ALA A 162 -19.52 14.90 -10.74
C ALA A 162 -18.36 14.95 -9.73
N LEU A 163 -17.11 14.84 -10.17
CA LEU A 163 -15.94 14.67 -9.29
C LEU A 163 -15.32 15.98 -8.77
N SER A 164 -15.84 17.14 -9.16
CA SER A 164 -15.33 18.44 -8.69
C SER A 164 -15.94 18.95 -7.38
N ARG A 165 -16.95 18.25 -6.78
CA ARG A 165 -17.61 18.72 -5.55
C ARG A 165 -17.48 17.83 -4.32
N LEU A 166 -16.94 16.60 -4.43
CA LEU A 166 -16.92 15.67 -3.28
C LEU A 166 -15.53 15.44 -2.63
N LEU A 167 -14.43 15.87 -3.26
CA LEU A 167 -13.05 15.65 -2.75
C LEU A 167 -12.41 16.88 -2.10
N LEU A 168 -13.19 17.94 -1.82
CA LEU A 168 -12.66 19.22 -1.32
C LEU A 168 -13.03 19.53 0.14
N HIS A 169 -13.51 18.57 0.94
CA HIS A 169 -14.02 18.89 2.28
C HIS A 169 -13.36 18.21 3.48
N HIS A 170 -12.26 17.46 3.30
CA HIS A 170 -11.56 16.94 4.47
C HIS A 170 -10.04 17.16 4.47
N PRO A 171 -9.52 18.06 5.32
CA PRO A 171 -8.09 18.40 5.38
C PRO A 171 -7.18 17.24 5.82
N HIS A 172 -7.74 16.15 6.37
CA HIS A 172 -6.98 14.98 6.84
C HIS A 172 -6.48 14.09 5.67
N HIS A 173 -7.30 13.87 4.64
CA HIS A 173 -6.95 12.99 3.51
C HIS A 173 -5.90 13.59 2.56
N GLN A 174 -5.83 14.92 2.47
CA GLN A 174 -4.85 15.63 1.65
C GLN A 174 -3.41 15.46 2.16
N ARG A 175 -3.22 15.27 3.47
CA ARG A 175 -1.88 15.08 4.07
C ARG A 175 -1.29 13.72 3.76
N GLN A 176 -2.14 12.69 3.71
CA GLN A 176 -1.75 11.31 3.46
C GLN A 176 -1.29 11.07 2.01
N LEU A 177 -1.98 11.67 1.03
CA LEU A 177 -1.56 11.64 -0.37
C LEU A 177 -0.23 12.37 -0.58
N ARG A 178 -0.06 13.53 0.08
CA ARG A 178 1.21 14.26 0.06
C ARG A 178 2.37 13.47 0.69
N PHE A 179 2.12 12.68 1.75
CA PHE A 179 3.13 11.81 2.36
C PHE A 179 3.57 10.66 1.47
N LEU A 180 2.60 9.93 0.90
CA LEU A 180 2.86 8.80 0.01
C LEU A 180 3.58 9.26 -1.27
N GLN A 181 3.25 10.45 -1.78
CA GLN A 181 3.95 11.04 -2.93
C GLN A 181 5.35 11.55 -2.58
N ARG A 182 5.59 12.05 -1.36
CA ARG A 182 6.88 12.62 -0.95
C ARG A 182 7.91 11.57 -0.54
N ASN A 183 7.47 10.44 0.04
CA ASN A 183 8.37 9.38 0.50
C ASN A 183 8.67 8.29 -0.54
N ASN A 184 8.02 8.31 -1.69
CA ASN A 184 8.47 7.52 -2.86
C ASN A 184 9.84 7.98 -3.41
N HIS A 185 10.38 9.10 -2.92
CA HIS A 185 11.74 9.56 -3.24
C HIS A 185 12.83 9.08 -2.26
N LEU A 186 12.50 8.35 -1.19
CA LEU A 186 13.46 7.96 -0.15
C LEU A 186 13.77 6.45 -0.13
N SER A 187 13.31 5.69 -1.14
CA SER A 187 13.70 4.28 -1.34
C SER A 187 14.66 4.06 -2.51
N SER A 188 15.30 5.12 -3.01
CA SER A 188 16.40 5.05 -3.98
C SER A 188 17.74 4.93 -3.26
#